data_AF-A0A2T3L5F8-F1
#
_entry.id   AF-A0A2T3L5F8-F1
#
_cell.length_a   1.000
_cell.length_b   1.000
_cell.length_c   1.000
_cell.angle_alpha   90.00
_cell.angle_beta   90.00
_cell.angle_gamma   90.00
#
_symmetry.space_group_name_H-M   'P 1'
#
loop_
_entity.id
_entity.type
_entity.pdbx_description
1 polymer ?
#
loop_
_entity_poly.entity_id
_entity_poly.type
_entity_poly.pdbx_seq_one_letter_code
_entity_poly.pdbx_strand_id
1 'polypeptide(L)'
;MTNNKITKVTLGKGFTFDCSTKELKENERFIELNRAEREILCYLIQHANSVVKKEQLLSVGWTRKEITTTSLFQTIRNLRIKLKEDEIGQIIEMVPRLGYQIKVDHFSTSSVQNTIESSKKSHKKKRYIIVSLCLLFIVCFFSLFFFSQHSKKYLHEIAYDDDMNTFIYLAKEEDDLEFLRDYTKTFVTPIDIENKLFFIAKAGKYYSVAYCDKSEQNTCKLTTTKAVTFAHFDLNEFWPMLSLTGKNTQAITLFDQDNKTPAAAKSFNLYLENGVVSNSVVQYFLQQKDHLNWSFSGLNYRMNTDTNQFVPVSFKGGNFSLSRTSVSPFVAEITVRPEFLYWIQTEAELAKLGVKKPGKIEEYFDNIYLSNQTHKSYIVFRQKDMILWFSEELGFYWLNKKNMQDSNFSELGTFKQCTDNLGLIPNSACNPL
;
A
#
# COMPACT_ATOMS: atom_id res chain seq x y z
N MET A 1 -29.49 -9.94 11.37
CA MET A 1 -28.90 -11.04 12.15
C MET A 1 -28.49 -10.48 13.51
N THR A 2 -28.87 -11.16 14.59
CA THR A 2 -28.79 -10.72 15.99
C THR A 2 -27.36 -10.43 16.43
N ASN A 3 -27.09 -9.15 16.68
CA ASN A 3 -25.80 -8.64 17.17
C ASN A 3 -25.62 -9.09 18.64
N ASN A 4 -24.89 -10.17 18.87
CA ASN A 4 -24.55 -10.61 20.22
C ASN A 4 -23.61 -9.55 20.83
N LYS A 5 -24.21 -8.59 21.54
CA LYS A 5 -23.51 -7.47 22.13
C LYS A 5 -22.59 -8.03 23.22
N ILE A 6 -21.29 -8.04 22.95
CA ILE A 6 -20.28 -8.49 23.91
C ILE A 6 -20.40 -7.62 25.16
N THR A 7 -20.88 -8.21 26.25
CA THR A 7 -21.15 -7.49 27.51
C THR A 7 -20.02 -7.61 28.50
N LYS A 8 -19.25 -8.70 28.53
CA LYS A 8 -18.16 -8.87 29.50
C LYS A 8 -16.97 -9.62 28.87
N VAL A 9 -15.77 -9.11 29.06
CA VAL A 9 -14.53 -9.67 28.48
C VAL A 9 -13.38 -9.67 29.48
N THR A 10 -12.46 -10.61 29.28
CA THR A 10 -11.17 -10.66 29.98
C THR A 10 -10.10 -9.98 29.12
N LEU A 11 -9.24 -9.16 29.73
CA LEU A 11 -8.17 -8.44 29.07
C LEU A 11 -6.84 -8.81 29.73
N GLY A 12 -5.90 -9.37 28.96
CA GLY A 12 -4.57 -9.74 29.46
C GLY A 12 -4.59 -10.62 30.72
N LYS A 13 -3.64 -10.38 31.63
CA LYS A 13 -3.45 -11.19 32.85
C LYS A 13 -4.40 -10.75 34.00
N GLY A 14 -5.69 -11.04 33.86
CA GLY A 14 -6.65 -10.98 34.98
C GLY A 14 -7.48 -9.69 35.12
N PHE A 15 -7.55 -8.87 34.07
CA PHE A 15 -8.51 -7.76 34.02
C PHE A 15 -9.83 -8.22 33.41
N THR A 16 -10.94 -7.69 33.92
CA THR A 16 -12.27 -7.95 33.37
C THR A 16 -12.99 -6.64 33.16
N PHE A 17 -13.51 -6.42 31.96
CA PHE A 17 -14.32 -5.25 31.64
C PHE A 17 -15.75 -5.66 31.29
N ASP A 18 -16.71 -4.97 31.89
CA ASP A 18 -18.13 -5.13 31.60
C ASP A 18 -18.66 -3.91 30.84
N CYS A 19 -19.03 -4.09 29.57
CA CYS A 19 -19.57 -3.06 28.69
C CYS A 19 -20.97 -2.57 29.10
N SER A 20 -21.71 -3.34 29.92
CA SER A 20 -23.03 -2.97 30.43
C SER A 20 -22.94 -2.04 31.62
N THR A 21 -22.02 -2.31 32.56
CA THR A 21 -21.77 -1.44 33.72
C THR A 21 -20.67 -0.40 33.48
N LYS A 22 -19.86 -0.58 32.43
CA LYS A 22 -18.67 0.20 32.07
C LYS A 22 -17.61 0.20 33.18
N GLU A 23 -17.46 -0.93 33.85
CA GLU A 23 -16.53 -1.10 34.97
C GLU A 23 -15.36 -2.00 34.57
N LEU A 24 -14.15 -1.61 34.99
CA LEU A 24 -12.94 -2.41 34.89
C LEU A 24 -12.60 -2.99 36.26
N LYS A 25 -12.35 -4.30 36.31
CA LYS A 25 -11.91 -5.01 37.51
C LYS A 25 -10.57 -5.68 37.28
N GLU A 26 -9.74 -5.72 38.31
CA GLU A 26 -8.56 -6.58 38.40
C GLU A 26 -8.72 -7.45 39.65
N ASN A 27 -8.81 -8.77 39.49
CA ASN A 27 -8.99 -9.71 40.62
C ASN A 27 -10.07 -9.24 41.62
N GLU A 28 -11.26 -8.86 41.11
CA GLU A 28 -12.42 -8.31 41.85
C GLU A 28 -12.26 -6.91 42.48
N ARG A 29 -11.14 -6.22 42.30
CA ARG A 29 -11.00 -4.81 42.68
C ARG A 29 -11.40 -3.88 41.54
N PHE A 30 -12.25 -2.90 41.81
CA PHE A 30 -12.63 -1.89 40.84
C PHE A 30 -11.46 -0.95 40.54
N ILE A 31 -11.22 -0.73 39.25
CA ILE A 31 -10.28 0.27 38.74
C ILE A 31 -11.10 1.44 38.20
N GLU A 32 -10.90 2.61 38.78
CA GLU A 32 -11.62 3.80 38.37
C GLU A 32 -11.21 4.22 36.95
N LEU A 33 -12.19 4.33 36.06
CA LEU A 33 -12.04 4.86 34.71
C LEU A 33 -12.84 6.15 34.58
N ASN A 34 -12.26 7.16 33.96
CA ASN A 34 -12.99 8.37 33.61
C ASN A 34 -14.02 8.08 32.49
N ARG A 35 -14.87 9.04 32.15
CA ARG A 35 -15.91 8.84 31.12
C ARG A 35 -15.32 8.43 29.76
N ALA A 36 -14.32 9.17 29.27
CA ALA A 36 -13.73 8.89 27.96
C ALA A 36 -13.03 7.53 27.91
N GLU A 37 -12.32 7.17 28.98
CA GLU A 37 -11.67 5.86 29.14
C GLU A 37 -12.71 4.72 29.07
N ARG A 38 -13.87 4.87 29.74
CA ARG A 38 -14.96 3.88 29.72
C ARG A 38 -15.58 3.72 28.33
N GLU A 39 -15.90 4.83 27.66
CA GLU A 39 -16.52 4.78 26.33
C GLU A 39 -15.56 4.21 25.29
N ILE A 40 -14.29 4.64 25.29
CA ILE A 40 -13.27 4.17 24.36
C ILE A 40 -13.00 2.68 24.56
N LEU A 41 -12.81 2.23 25.80
CA LEU A 41 -12.56 0.82 26.09
C LEU A 41 -13.74 -0.07 25.68
N CYS A 42 -14.96 0.33 26.04
CA CYS A 42 -16.19 -0.37 25.64
C CYS A 42 -16.33 -0.45 24.11
N TYR A 43 -16.07 0.65 23.41
CA TYR A 43 -16.17 0.69 21.95
C TYR A 43 -15.13 -0.18 21.26
N LEU A 44 -13.89 -0.18 21.75
CA LEU A 44 -12.84 -1.08 21.26
C LEU A 44 -13.24 -2.54 21.47
N ILE A 45 -13.79 -2.91 22.63
CA ILE A 45 -14.23 -4.28 22.94
C ILE A 45 -15.40 -4.72 22.05
N GLN A 46 -16.35 -3.82 21.79
CA GLN A 46 -17.47 -4.11 20.87
C GLN A 46 -17.00 -4.34 19.44
N HIS A 47 -15.83 -3.80 19.07
CA HIS A 47 -15.17 -4.00 17.78
C HIS A 47 -13.87 -4.81 17.95
N ALA A 48 -13.84 -5.75 18.91
CA ALA A 48 -12.67 -6.58 19.15
C ALA A 48 -12.22 -7.27 17.87
N ASN A 49 -10.90 -7.44 17.71
CA ASN A 49 -10.27 -7.99 16.49
C ASN A 49 -10.48 -7.14 15.22
N SER A 50 -10.99 -5.92 15.32
CA SER A 50 -11.07 -4.94 14.24
C SER A 50 -10.33 -3.65 14.59
N VAL A 51 -9.74 -2.99 13.60
CA VAL A 51 -9.08 -1.70 13.79
C VAL A 51 -10.12 -0.58 13.80
N VAL A 52 -10.15 0.19 14.89
CA VAL A 52 -11.03 1.35 15.06
C VAL A 52 -10.27 2.64 14.74
N LYS A 53 -10.83 3.47 13.87
CA LYS A 53 -10.22 4.74 13.45
C LYS A 53 -10.15 5.76 14.59
N LYS A 54 -9.17 6.68 14.52
CA LYS A 54 -8.99 7.73 15.55
C LYS A 54 -10.20 8.65 15.64
N GLU A 55 -10.82 8.97 14.50
CA GLU A 55 -11.99 9.85 14.41
C GLU A 55 -13.21 9.21 15.08
N GLN A 56 -13.38 7.90 14.93
CA GLN A 56 -14.44 7.14 15.60
C GLN A 56 -14.24 7.17 17.12
N LEU A 57 -13.02 6.91 17.61
CA LEU A 57 -12.72 6.96 19.04
C LEU A 57 -12.88 8.37 19.64
N LEU A 58 -12.51 9.41 18.89
CA LEU A 58 -12.74 10.80 19.30
C LEU A 58 -14.25 11.09 19.44
N SER A 59 -15.06 10.66 18.46
CA SER A 59 -16.52 10.86 18.50
C SER A 59 -17.21 10.13 19.65
N VAL A 60 -16.71 8.93 20.01
CA VAL A 60 -17.28 8.09 21.06
C VAL A 60 -16.84 8.56 22.45
N GLY A 61 -15.55 8.85 22.64
CA GLY A 61 -15.03 9.34 23.91
C GLY A 61 -15.59 10.72 24.30
N TRP A 62 -15.92 11.55 23.30
CA TRP A 62 -16.32 12.95 23.49
C TRP A 62 -17.42 13.41 22.53
N THR A 63 -18.59 12.78 22.61
CA THR A 63 -19.78 12.98 21.74
C THR A 63 -20.27 14.44 21.55
N ARG A 64 -19.80 15.40 22.35
CA ARG A 64 -20.23 16.81 22.31
C ARG A 64 -19.10 17.83 22.50
N LYS A 65 -17.84 17.43 22.29
CA LYS A 65 -16.69 18.34 22.44
C LYS A 65 -15.71 18.12 21.29
N GLU A 66 -15.31 19.19 20.63
CA GLU A 66 -14.18 19.16 19.71
C GLU A 66 -12.90 19.03 20.53
N ILE A 67 -12.22 17.89 20.37
CA ILE A 67 -10.99 17.60 21.09
C ILE A 67 -9.93 17.15 20.11
N THR A 68 -8.69 17.55 20.37
CA THR A 68 -7.53 17.17 19.57
C THR A 68 -7.14 15.70 19.75
N THR A 69 -6.45 15.15 18.75
CA THR A 69 -5.88 13.79 18.77
C THR A 69 -4.95 13.53 19.96
N THR A 70 -4.34 14.58 20.53
CA THR A 70 -3.49 14.50 21.72
C THR A 70 -4.25 13.94 22.93
N SER A 71 -5.53 14.27 23.09
CA SER A 71 -6.34 13.77 24.21
C SER A 71 -6.70 12.30 24.05
N LEU A 72 -6.91 11.85 22.81
CA LEU A 72 -7.05 10.43 22.51
C LEU A 72 -5.76 9.68 22.88
N PHE A 73 -4.59 10.21 22.51
CA PHE A 73 -3.31 9.58 22.84
C PHE A 73 -3.08 9.49 24.35
N GLN A 74 -3.41 10.54 25.10
CA GLN A 74 -3.32 10.51 26.56
C GLN A 74 -4.31 9.52 27.18
N THR A 75 -5.51 9.42 26.64
CA THR A 75 -6.54 8.48 27.13
C THR A 75 -6.12 7.03 26.88
N ILE A 76 -5.62 6.71 25.68
CA ILE A 76 -5.07 5.38 25.39
C ILE A 76 -3.86 5.09 26.29
N ARG A 77 -2.95 6.04 26.48
CA ARG A 77 -1.83 5.89 27.41
C ARG A 77 -2.30 5.58 28.84
N ASN A 78 -3.31 6.28 29.34
CA ASN A 78 -3.85 6.03 30.67
C ASN A 78 -4.50 4.65 30.77
N LEU A 79 -5.25 4.24 29.75
CA LEU A 79 -5.84 2.90 29.68
C LEU A 79 -4.75 1.82 29.74
N ARG A 80 -3.67 1.94 28.96
CA ARG A 80 -2.54 1.00 28.98
C ARG A 80 -1.89 0.91 30.37
N ILE A 81 -1.72 2.04 31.06
CA ILE A 81 -1.20 2.06 32.44
C ILE A 81 -2.15 1.34 33.41
N LYS A 82 -3.45 1.60 33.30
CA LYS A 82 -4.48 0.99 34.17
C LYS A 82 -4.67 -0.49 33.92
N LEU A 83 -4.47 -0.93 32.67
CA LEU A 83 -4.47 -2.34 32.24
C LEU A 83 -3.12 -3.04 32.48
N LYS A 84 -2.13 -2.32 33.04
CA LYS A 84 -0.78 -2.82 33.33
C LYS A 84 -0.15 -3.58 32.16
N GLU A 85 -0.20 -3.01 30.96
CA GLU A 85 0.53 -3.56 29.83
C GLU A 85 2.02 -3.66 30.14
N ASP A 86 2.58 -4.88 30.03
CA ASP A 86 4.02 -5.16 30.17
C ASP A 86 4.79 -4.54 28.99
N GLU A 87 4.19 -4.59 27.79
CA GLU A 87 4.72 -4.04 26.55
C GLU A 87 3.68 -3.15 25.86
N ILE A 88 4.13 -2.05 25.24
CA ILE A 88 3.24 -1.11 24.55
C ILE A 88 2.52 -1.85 23.41
N GLY A 89 1.20 -1.92 23.48
CA GLY A 89 0.40 -2.58 22.44
C GLY A 89 0.02 -4.03 22.73
N GLN A 90 0.34 -4.53 23.94
CA GLN A 90 -0.03 -5.86 24.38
C GLN A 90 -1.55 -6.10 24.39
N ILE A 91 -2.34 -5.13 24.90
CA ILE A 91 -3.80 -5.24 25.00
C ILE A 91 -4.46 -4.28 24.00
N ILE A 92 -4.07 -3.01 24.02
CA ILE A 92 -4.53 -1.97 23.10
C ILE A 92 -3.38 -1.64 22.15
N GLU A 93 -3.42 -2.26 20.98
CA GLU A 93 -2.44 -2.08 19.91
C GLU A 93 -2.70 -0.78 19.15
N MET A 94 -1.65 0.00 18.91
CA MET A 94 -1.73 1.09 17.93
C MET A 94 -1.37 0.49 16.57
N VAL A 95 -2.32 0.55 15.64
CA VAL A 95 -2.04 0.18 14.25
C VAL A 95 -1.60 1.45 13.52
N PRO A 96 -0.31 1.58 13.15
CA PRO A 96 0.23 2.82 12.62
C PRO A 96 -0.60 3.36 11.46
N ARG A 97 -0.95 4.65 11.52
CA ARG A 97 -1.76 5.37 10.52
C ARG A 97 -3.21 4.88 10.33
N LEU A 98 -3.64 3.81 11.01
CA LEU A 98 -5.01 3.27 10.90
C LEU A 98 -5.85 3.57 12.13
N GLY A 99 -5.31 3.39 13.33
CA GLY A 99 -6.09 3.58 14.56
C GLY A 99 -5.63 2.70 15.70
N TYR A 100 -6.59 2.15 16.43
CA TYR A 100 -6.34 1.27 17.57
C TYR A 100 -7.18 0.01 17.47
N GLN A 101 -6.62 -1.10 17.93
CA GLN A 101 -7.30 -2.38 18.04
C GLN A 101 -7.13 -2.90 19.46
N ILE A 102 -8.11 -3.67 19.95
CA ILE A 102 -7.97 -4.39 21.21
C ILE A 102 -7.88 -5.89 20.96
N LYS A 103 -6.93 -6.53 21.66
CA LYS A 103 -6.75 -7.98 21.72
C LYS A 103 -7.54 -8.48 22.94
N VAL A 104 -8.46 -9.40 22.72
CA VAL A 104 -9.29 -9.99 23.77
C VAL A 104 -8.94 -11.46 23.90
N ASP A 105 -8.51 -11.88 25.08
CA ASP A 105 -8.23 -13.28 25.38
C ASP A 105 -9.53 -13.97 25.77
N HIS A 106 -9.81 -15.12 25.13
CA HIS A 106 -10.89 -16.09 25.38
C HIS A 106 -12.07 -15.65 26.27
N PHE A 107 -13.28 -15.68 25.69
CA PHE A 107 -14.54 -15.67 26.45
C PHE A 107 -14.59 -16.88 27.38
N SER A 108 -14.42 -16.70 28.68
CA SER A 108 -14.89 -17.65 29.68
C SER A 108 -14.85 -17.10 31.09
N THR A 109 -15.95 -17.42 31.78
CA THR A 109 -16.22 -17.44 33.21
C THR A 109 -14.97 -17.67 34.08
N SER A 110 -14.72 -16.66 34.93
CA SER A 110 -14.10 -16.67 36.26
C SER A 110 -13.13 -17.81 36.66
N SER A 111 -11.86 -17.47 36.93
CA SER A 111 -11.18 -17.74 38.23
C SER A 111 -9.76 -17.16 38.29
N VAL A 112 -9.33 -16.82 39.52
CA VAL A 112 -8.28 -15.90 39.97
C VAL A 112 -6.94 -16.61 40.31
N GLN A 113 -5.79 -15.91 40.18
CA GLN A 113 -4.71 -15.64 41.20
C GLN A 113 -3.35 -15.31 40.53
N ASN A 114 -2.80 -14.08 40.67
CA ASN A 114 -1.74 -13.61 41.61
C ASN A 114 -0.30 -14.14 41.28
N THR A 115 0.85 -13.44 41.32
CA THR A 115 1.36 -12.13 41.82
C THR A 115 2.85 -12.03 41.34
N ILE A 116 3.36 -10.94 40.75
CA ILE A 116 4.18 -9.82 41.32
C ILE A 116 5.74 -9.96 41.29
N GLU A 117 6.35 -8.90 40.68
CA GLU A 117 7.65 -8.20 40.90
C GLU A 117 9.01 -8.88 40.65
N SER A 118 9.88 -8.36 39.76
CA SER A 118 10.61 -7.06 39.69
C SER A 118 11.83 -6.98 40.60
N SER A 119 13.00 -6.59 40.06
CA SER A 119 13.87 -5.53 40.62
C SER A 119 15.14 -5.30 39.78
N LYS A 120 15.73 -4.12 39.92
CA LYS A 120 16.62 -3.37 39.03
C LYS A 120 18.00 -3.10 39.66
N LYS A 121 19.01 -2.98 38.77
CA LYS A 121 20.13 -1.98 38.70
C LYS A 121 21.11 -1.81 39.87
N SER A 122 22.39 -1.53 39.54
CA SER A 122 23.08 -0.26 39.87
C SER A 122 24.54 -0.19 39.36
N HIS A 123 24.93 0.98 38.83
CA HIS A 123 26.26 1.38 38.31
C HIS A 123 27.12 2.08 39.37
N LYS A 124 28.48 2.05 39.25
CA LYS A 124 29.39 3.24 39.35
C LYS A 124 30.82 2.93 38.83
N LYS A 125 31.36 3.75 37.90
CA LYS A 125 32.60 4.58 38.03
C LYS A 125 32.97 5.31 36.72
N LYS A 126 33.02 6.65 36.82
CA LYS A 126 33.32 7.62 35.75
C LYS A 126 34.83 7.87 35.64
N ARG A 127 35.47 7.27 34.63
CA ARG A 127 36.63 7.83 33.90
C ARG A 127 36.83 7.16 32.53
N TYR A 128 36.30 5.94 32.37
CA TYR A 128 36.07 5.27 31.08
C TYR A 128 34.82 5.78 30.34
N ILE A 129 34.00 6.65 30.96
CA ILE A 129 32.72 7.10 30.39
C ILE A 129 32.91 8.03 29.19
N ILE A 130 33.97 8.84 29.11
CA ILE A 130 34.16 9.75 27.96
C ILE A 130 34.68 8.98 26.73
N VAL A 131 35.65 8.08 26.92
CA VAL A 131 36.15 7.22 25.83
C VAL A 131 35.07 6.23 25.38
N SER A 132 34.31 5.65 26.33
CA SER A 132 33.15 4.82 26.02
C SER A 132 32.04 5.61 25.34
N LEU A 133 31.77 6.86 25.71
CA LEU A 133 30.78 7.70 25.00
C LEU A 133 31.24 8.02 23.59
N CYS A 134 32.51 8.34 23.35
CA CYS A 134 33.02 8.57 22.01
C CYS A 134 32.97 7.29 21.15
N LEU A 135 33.34 6.13 21.72
CA LEU A 135 33.24 4.86 21.02
C LEU A 135 31.77 4.48 20.76
N LEU A 136 30.88 4.75 21.70
CA LEU A 136 29.44 4.49 21.58
C LEU A 136 28.77 5.49 20.63
N PHE A 137 29.26 6.73 20.55
CA PHE A 137 28.86 7.69 19.51
C PHE A 137 29.38 7.26 18.13
N ILE A 138 30.61 6.75 18.02
CA ILE A 138 31.14 6.21 16.77
C ILE A 138 30.36 4.97 16.36
N VAL A 139 30.03 4.06 17.29
CA VAL A 139 29.21 2.86 17.02
C VAL A 139 27.76 3.24 16.76
N CYS A 140 27.18 4.24 17.44
CA CYS A 140 25.85 4.78 17.15
C CYS A 140 25.84 5.51 15.80
N PHE A 141 26.91 6.21 15.43
CA PHE A 141 27.02 6.89 14.15
C PHE A 141 27.28 5.89 13.03
N PHE A 142 28.12 4.87 13.25
CA PHE A 142 28.30 3.76 12.32
C PHE A 142 27.02 2.94 12.19
N SER A 143 26.31 2.64 13.28
CA SER A 143 25.03 1.94 13.21
C SER A 143 23.97 2.81 12.57
N LEU A 144 23.84 4.11 12.89
CA LEU A 144 22.94 5.04 12.18
C LEU A 144 23.32 5.21 10.71
N PHE A 145 24.61 5.16 10.38
CA PHE A 145 25.11 5.23 9.00
C PHE A 145 24.88 3.91 8.26
N PHE A 146 25.05 2.76 8.91
CA PHE A 146 24.70 1.44 8.38
C PHE A 146 23.18 1.27 8.27
N PHE A 147 22.40 1.80 9.22
CA PHE A 147 20.94 1.81 9.22
C PHE A 147 20.40 2.77 8.15
N SER A 148 21.06 3.92 7.92
CA SER A 148 20.71 4.81 6.80
C SER A 148 21.10 4.21 5.45
N GLN A 149 22.19 3.42 5.39
CA GLN A 149 22.60 2.63 4.23
C GLN A 149 21.75 1.36 4.02
N HIS A 150 21.01 0.89 5.03
CA HIS A 150 20.14 -0.29 4.93
C HIS A 150 18.88 -0.05 4.08
N SER A 151 18.65 1.18 3.62
CA SER A 151 17.38 1.67 3.07
C SER A 151 17.14 1.43 1.57
N LYS A 152 17.84 0.49 0.90
CA LYS A 152 17.74 0.34 -0.58
C LYS A 152 17.31 -1.03 -1.10
N LYS A 153 16.72 -1.90 -0.27
CA LYS A 153 16.20 -3.18 -0.74
C LYS A 153 14.70 -3.23 -0.51
N TYR A 154 13.95 -3.58 -1.56
CA TYR A 154 12.59 -4.06 -1.37
C TYR A 154 12.67 -5.53 -0.98
N LEU A 155 11.94 -5.85 0.08
CA LEU A 155 11.62 -7.21 0.44
C LEU A 155 10.56 -7.71 -0.53
N HIS A 156 10.68 -8.99 -0.89
CA HIS A 156 9.70 -9.64 -1.75
C HIS A 156 9.52 -11.10 -1.36
N GLU A 157 8.31 -11.59 -1.56
CA GLU A 157 7.93 -12.98 -1.34
C GLU A 157 7.02 -13.42 -2.48
N ILE A 158 7.15 -14.68 -2.89
CA ILE A 158 6.27 -15.29 -3.88
C ILE A 158 5.48 -16.39 -3.19
N ALA A 159 4.15 -16.32 -3.29
CA ALA A 159 3.24 -17.32 -2.77
C ALA A 159 2.37 -17.90 -3.88
N TYR A 160 1.88 -19.11 -3.64
CA TYR A 160 1.00 -19.86 -4.52
C TYR A 160 -0.18 -20.36 -3.70
N ASP A 161 -1.34 -20.48 -4.32
CA ASP A 161 -2.52 -21.11 -3.74
C ASP A 161 -2.97 -22.34 -4.55
N ASP A 162 -4.02 -23.00 -4.07
CA ASP A 162 -4.58 -24.20 -4.68
C ASP A 162 -5.30 -23.90 -6.01
N ASP A 163 -5.64 -22.64 -6.26
CA ASP A 163 -6.38 -22.13 -7.42
C ASP A 163 -5.46 -21.67 -8.57
N MET A 164 -4.19 -22.10 -8.53
CA MET A 164 -3.13 -21.78 -9.49
C MET A 164 -2.79 -20.28 -9.60
N ASN A 165 -3.18 -19.49 -8.61
CA ASN A 165 -2.75 -18.10 -8.53
C ASN A 165 -1.29 -18.01 -8.12
N THR A 166 -0.67 -16.89 -8.50
CA THR A 166 0.71 -16.58 -8.13
C THR A 166 0.74 -15.15 -7.59
N PHE A 167 1.16 -14.99 -6.34
CA PHE A 167 1.20 -13.70 -5.65
C PHE A 167 2.65 -13.28 -5.45
N ILE A 168 2.97 -12.06 -5.85
CA ILE A 168 4.27 -11.42 -5.64
C ILE A 168 4.05 -10.24 -4.71
N TYR A 169 4.54 -10.35 -3.48
CA TYR A 169 4.46 -9.30 -2.48
C TYR A 169 5.72 -8.42 -2.52
N LEU A 170 5.56 -7.11 -2.37
CA LEU A 170 6.64 -6.13 -2.40
C LEU A 170 6.47 -5.08 -1.30
N ALA A 171 7.45 -4.97 -0.41
CA ALA A 171 7.43 -3.97 0.67
C ALA A 171 8.85 -3.54 1.07
N LYS A 172 8.97 -2.41 1.79
CA LYS A 172 10.26 -1.97 2.35
C LYS A 172 10.53 -2.51 3.75
N GLU A 173 9.48 -2.81 4.50
CA GLU A 173 9.54 -3.28 5.88
C GLU A 173 9.00 -4.71 5.97
N GLU A 174 9.56 -5.52 6.87
CA GLU A 174 9.15 -6.92 7.04
C GLU A 174 7.70 -7.03 7.51
N ASP A 175 7.32 -6.22 8.51
CA ASP A 175 5.93 -6.15 9.03
C ASP A 175 4.92 -5.83 7.91
N ASP A 176 5.33 -5.02 6.94
CA ASP A 176 4.50 -4.67 5.80
C ASP A 176 4.34 -5.85 4.84
N LEU A 177 5.42 -6.60 4.60
CA LEU A 177 5.40 -7.80 3.76
C LEU A 177 4.53 -8.90 4.39
N GLU A 178 4.72 -9.15 5.69
CA GLU A 178 3.92 -10.10 6.47
C GLU A 178 2.45 -9.71 6.46
N PHE A 179 2.13 -8.43 6.68
CA PHE A 179 0.77 -7.93 6.58
C PHE A 179 0.17 -8.22 5.20
N LEU A 180 0.88 -7.93 4.10
CA LEU A 180 0.36 -8.19 2.76
C LEU A 180 0.07 -9.68 2.54
N ARG A 181 0.96 -10.56 2.97
CA ARG A 181 0.83 -12.01 2.82
C ARG A 181 -0.35 -12.56 3.60
N ASP A 182 -0.37 -12.34 4.92
CA ASP A 182 -1.36 -12.92 5.82
C ASP A 182 -2.77 -12.42 5.50
N TYR A 183 -2.85 -11.15 5.12
CA TYR A 183 -4.10 -10.52 4.78
C TYR A 183 -4.60 -11.00 3.40
N THR A 184 -3.73 -11.15 2.40
CA THR A 184 -4.13 -11.75 1.10
C THR A 184 -4.64 -13.18 1.28
N LYS A 185 -3.95 -14.01 2.07
CA LYS A 185 -4.39 -15.38 2.38
C LYS A 185 -5.76 -15.44 3.04
N THR A 186 -6.08 -14.49 3.91
CA THR A 186 -7.36 -14.47 4.62
C THR A 186 -8.54 -14.11 3.71
N PHE A 187 -8.32 -13.24 2.72
CA PHE A 187 -9.41 -12.62 1.95
C PHE A 187 -9.47 -12.98 0.46
N VAL A 188 -8.44 -13.61 -0.10
CA VAL A 188 -8.53 -14.20 -1.44
C VAL A 188 -9.22 -15.56 -1.39
N THR A 189 -8.90 -16.41 -0.40
CA THR A 189 -9.54 -17.73 -0.22
C THR A 189 -11.09 -17.70 -0.18
N PRO A 190 -11.76 -16.67 0.36
CA PRO A 190 -13.22 -16.58 0.32
C PRO A 190 -13.85 -16.21 -1.04
N ILE A 191 -13.07 -15.87 -2.07
CA ILE A 191 -13.57 -15.34 -3.36
C ILE A 191 -13.06 -16.24 -4.49
N ASP A 192 -13.96 -16.75 -5.34
CA ASP A 192 -13.61 -17.60 -6.49
C ASP A 192 -12.74 -16.82 -7.51
N ILE A 193 -11.42 -16.85 -7.32
CA ILE A 193 -10.40 -16.23 -8.18
C ILE A 193 -9.41 -17.33 -8.53
N GLU A 194 -9.32 -17.67 -9.81
CA GLU A 194 -8.43 -18.73 -10.28
C GLU A 194 -7.47 -18.24 -11.38
N ASN A 195 -6.30 -18.89 -11.44
CA ASN A 195 -5.32 -18.78 -12.51
C ASN A 195 -4.88 -17.34 -12.84
N LYS A 196 -4.59 -16.55 -11.80
CA LYS A 196 -4.13 -15.16 -11.92
C LYS A 196 -2.69 -14.96 -11.45
N LEU A 197 -2.05 -13.93 -12.01
CA LEU A 197 -0.77 -13.42 -11.55
C LEU A 197 -1.02 -12.08 -10.86
N PHE A 198 -0.65 -11.97 -9.58
CA PHE A 198 -0.83 -10.80 -8.74
C PHE A 198 0.52 -10.21 -8.33
N PHE A 199 0.65 -8.90 -8.45
CA PHE A 199 1.72 -8.10 -7.88
C PHE A 199 1.09 -7.17 -6.86
N ILE A 200 1.49 -7.29 -5.59
CA ILE A 200 0.89 -6.58 -4.47
C ILE A 200 2.00 -5.84 -3.75
N ALA A 201 1.89 -4.52 -3.64
CA ALA A 201 2.92 -3.70 -3.05
C ALA A 201 2.37 -2.74 -2.00
N LYS A 202 3.17 -2.48 -0.97
CA LYS A 202 3.01 -1.35 -0.05
C LYS A 202 4.12 -0.34 -0.27
N ALA A 203 3.75 0.88 -0.66
CA ALA A 203 4.66 1.98 -0.91
C ALA A 203 4.26 3.20 -0.08
N GLY A 204 5.03 3.49 0.96
CA GLY A 204 4.76 4.63 1.85
C GLY A 204 3.43 4.49 2.57
N LYS A 205 2.42 5.26 2.16
CA LYS A 205 1.04 5.22 2.70
C LYS A 205 0.04 4.59 1.74
N TYR A 206 0.48 4.20 0.55
CA TYR A 206 -0.37 3.63 -0.49
C TYR A 206 -0.09 2.15 -0.63
N TYR A 207 -1.11 1.44 -1.09
CA TYR A 207 -1.03 0.08 -1.55
C TYR A 207 -1.31 0.07 -3.04
N SER A 208 -0.74 -0.89 -3.74
CA SER A 208 -1.00 -1.05 -5.16
C SER A 208 -1.05 -2.53 -5.52
N VAL A 209 -2.02 -2.88 -6.35
CA VAL A 209 -2.22 -4.23 -6.84
C VAL A 209 -2.30 -4.21 -8.36
N ALA A 210 -1.40 -4.91 -9.02
CA ALA A 210 -1.50 -5.21 -10.44
C ALA A 210 -1.77 -6.70 -10.63
N TYR A 211 -2.65 -7.03 -11.57
CA TYR A 211 -2.98 -8.42 -11.85
C TYR A 211 -3.40 -8.65 -13.30
N CYS A 212 -3.37 -9.92 -13.70
CA CYS A 212 -3.78 -10.39 -15.00
C CYS A 212 -4.16 -11.88 -14.93
N ASP A 213 -4.90 -12.37 -15.92
CA ASP A 213 -5.08 -13.80 -16.12
C ASP A 213 -3.79 -14.40 -16.68
N LYS A 214 -3.41 -15.57 -16.16
CA LYS A 214 -2.26 -16.33 -16.65
C LYS A 214 -2.59 -17.00 -17.98
N SER A 215 -1.60 -17.00 -18.87
CA SER A 215 -1.56 -17.87 -20.05
C SER A 215 -1.04 -19.25 -19.67
N GLU A 216 -1.13 -20.21 -20.59
CA GLU A 216 -0.53 -21.54 -20.45
C GLU A 216 0.99 -21.49 -20.23
N GLN A 217 1.64 -20.37 -20.56
CA GLN A 217 3.09 -20.16 -20.43
C GLN A 217 3.45 -19.36 -19.17
N ASN A 218 2.52 -19.22 -18.21
CA ASN A 218 2.67 -18.38 -17.02
C ASN A 218 2.95 -16.89 -17.32
N THR A 219 2.49 -16.39 -18.47
CA THR A 219 2.57 -14.97 -18.85
C THR A 219 1.23 -14.26 -18.69
N CYS A 220 1.20 -12.93 -18.68
CA CYS A 220 -0.05 -12.15 -18.59
C CYS A 220 -0.81 -12.09 -19.91
N LYS A 221 -2.13 -12.34 -19.88
CA LYS A 221 -3.03 -11.99 -20.99
C LYS A 221 -3.26 -10.48 -21.03
N LEU A 222 -2.83 -9.81 -22.09
CA LEU A 222 -2.87 -8.34 -22.25
C LEU A 222 -4.27 -7.73 -22.04
N THR A 223 -5.32 -8.39 -22.52
CA THR A 223 -6.70 -7.88 -22.38
C THR A 223 -7.27 -7.98 -20.97
N THR A 224 -6.52 -8.56 -20.04
CA THR A 224 -6.95 -8.82 -18.66
C THR A 224 -6.15 -8.02 -17.64
N THR A 225 -5.10 -7.31 -18.09
CA THR A 225 -4.21 -6.57 -17.19
C THR A 225 -4.94 -5.43 -16.51
N LYS A 226 -4.76 -5.33 -15.20
CA LYS A 226 -5.28 -4.25 -14.37
C LYS A 226 -4.22 -3.83 -13.36
N ALA A 227 -4.25 -2.56 -12.99
CA ALA A 227 -3.48 -2.00 -11.89
C ALA A 227 -4.39 -1.05 -11.12
N VAL A 228 -4.32 -1.12 -9.80
CA VAL A 228 -5.11 -0.30 -8.89
C VAL A 228 -4.23 0.19 -7.75
N THR A 229 -4.28 1.49 -7.46
CA THR A 229 -3.57 2.11 -6.33
C THR A 229 -4.56 2.76 -5.36
N PHE A 230 -4.32 2.61 -4.05
CA PHE A 230 -5.24 3.10 -3.02
C PHE A 230 -4.55 3.44 -1.70
N ALA A 231 -5.14 4.37 -0.94
CA ALA A 231 -4.55 4.94 0.29
C ALA A 231 -4.75 4.10 1.57
N HIS A 232 -5.73 3.22 1.54
CA HIS A 232 -5.98 2.27 2.60
C HIS A 232 -6.36 0.96 1.94
N PHE A 233 -5.90 -0.15 2.49
CA PHE A 233 -6.21 -1.47 1.99
C PHE A 233 -7.66 -1.82 2.35
N ASP A 234 -8.59 -1.21 1.61
CA ASP A 234 -10.03 -1.35 1.76
C ASP A 234 -10.52 -2.52 0.91
N LEU A 235 -10.35 -3.72 1.45
CA LEU A 235 -10.67 -4.95 0.73
C LEU A 235 -12.14 -5.16 0.44
N ASN A 236 -12.99 -4.66 1.34
CA ASN A 236 -14.43 -4.79 1.21
C ASN A 236 -14.90 -4.10 -0.08
N GLU A 237 -14.17 -3.09 -0.54
CA GLU A 237 -14.42 -2.40 -1.81
C GLU A 237 -13.54 -2.98 -2.94
N PHE A 238 -12.27 -3.33 -2.65
CA PHE A 238 -11.32 -3.78 -3.67
C PHE A 238 -11.67 -5.14 -4.29
N TRP A 239 -12.03 -6.16 -3.50
CA TRP A 239 -12.27 -7.48 -4.07
C TRP A 239 -13.58 -7.60 -4.86
N PRO A 240 -14.73 -7.06 -4.39
CA PRO A 240 -15.92 -6.98 -5.22
C PRO A 240 -15.69 -6.16 -6.49
N MET A 241 -14.81 -5.15 -6.44
CA MET A 241 -14.39 -4.44 -7.66
C MET A 241 -13.69 -5.38 -8.65
N LEU A 242 -12.85 -6.33 -8.20
CA LEU A 242 -12.22 -7.32 -9.09
C LEU A 242 -13.24 -8.19 -9.83
N SER A 243 -14.34 -8.56 -9.18
CA SER A 243 -15.39 -9.39 -9.78
C SER A 243 -16.39 -8.58 -10.63
N LEU A 244 -16.68 -7.33 -10.25
CA LEU A 244 -17.69 -6.48 -10.91
C LEU A 244 -17.16 -5.74 -12.15
N THR A 245 -15.85 -5.54 -12.28
CA THR A 245 -15.25 -4.73 -13.38
C THR A 245 -14.97 -5.50 -14.67
N GLY A 246 -15.49 -6.72 -14.83
CA GLY A 246 -15.50 -7.48 -16.09
C GLY A 246 -16.13 -6.75 -17.29
N LYS A 247 -16.76 -5.57 -17.08
CA LYS A 247 -17.28 -4.68 -18.14
C LYS A 247 -16.34 -3.55 -18.57
N ASN A 248 -15.16 -3.38 -17.96
CA ASN A 248 -14.21 -2.31 -18.31
C ASN A 248 -13.21 -2.70 -19.41
N THR A 249 -13.61 -3.65 -20.26
CA THR A 249 -12.97 -4.07 -21.52
C THR A 249 -12.87 -2.93 -22.54
N GLN A 250 -13.65 -1.86 -22.37
CA GLN A 250 -13.69 -0.71 -23.29
C GLN A 250 -12.43 0.17 -23.24
N ALA A 251 -11.78 0.27 -22.08
CA ALA A 251 -10.48 0.94 -22.00
C ALA A 251 -9.52 0.26 -22.99
N ILE A 252 -9.54 -1.08 -23.06
CA ILE A 252 -8.68 -1.93 -23.89
C ILE A 252 -9.03 -1.81 -25.39
N THR A 253 -10.30 -1.64 -25.76
CA THR A 253 -10.67 -1.43 -27.18
C THR A 253 -10.16 -0.10 -27.76
N LEU A 254 -9.92 0.93 -26.94
CA LEU A 254 -9.22 2.15 -27.38
C LEU A 254 -7.71 1.94 -27.61
N PHE A 255 -7.14 0.83 -27.14
CA PHE A 255 -5.75 0.49 -27.41
C PHE A 255 -5.56 0.00 -28.85
N ASP A 256 -6.55 -0.63 -29.47
CA ASP A 256 -6.34 -1.37 -30.71
C ASP A 256 -6.27 -0.50 -31.98
N GLN A 257 -6.95 0.66 -32.00
CA GLN A 257 -7.03 1.49 -33.22
C GLN A 257 -5.81 2.40 -33.45
N ASP A 258 -5.07 2.76 -32.38
CA ASP A 258 -4.00 3.78 -32.41
C ASP A 258 -2.57 3.19 -32.29
N ASN A 259 -2.46 1.86 -32.18
CA ASN A 259 -1.21 1.13 -31.97
C ASN A 259 -0.25 1.11 -33.19
N LYS A 260 -0.59 1.80 -34.28
CA LYS A 260 0.22 1.86 -35.51
C LYS A 260 1.38 2.85 -35.43
N THR A 261 1.35 3.81 -34.51
CA THR A 261 2.41 4.82 -34.40
C THR A 261 3.63 4.24 -33.67
N PRO A 262 4.83 4.23 -34.30
CA PRO A 262 6.03 3.64 -33.70
C PRO A 262 6.45 4.29 -32.38
N ALA A 263 6.12 5.57 -32.15
CA ALA A 263 6.50 6.32 -30.96
C ALA A 263 5.46 6.30 -29.82
N ALA A 264 4.26 5.76 -30.04
CA ALA A 264 3.15 5.91 -29.10
C ALA A 264 2.98 4.68 -28.19
N ALA A 265 3.05 4.84 -26.88
CA ALA A 265 2.75 3.80 -25.89
C ALA A 265 1.57 4.23 -25.00
N LYS A 266 0.93 3.31 -24.29
CA LYS A 266 -0.23 3.63 -23.44
C LYS A 266 -0.11 2.99 -22.07
N SER A 267 -0.55 3.69 -21.03
CA SER A 267 -0.72 3.11 -19.69
C SER A 267 -2.14 3.28 -19.18
N PHE A 268 -2.52 2.37 -18.29
CA PHE A 268 -3.81 2.37 -17.61
C PHE A 268 -3.59 2.10 -16.13
N ASN A 269 -4.18 2.94 -15.29
CA ASN A 269 -4.23 2.74 -13.85
C ASN A 269 -5.62 3.11 -13.30
N LEU A 270 -6.01 2.45 -12.23
CA LEU A 270 -7.19 2.76 -11.45
C LEU A 270 -6.77 3.29 -10.08
N TYR A 271 -7.53 4.23 -9.55
CA TYR A 271 -7.35 4.68 -8.17
C TYR A 271 -8.63 4.44 -7.39
N LEU A 272 -8.49 3.88 -6.19
CA LEU A 272 -9.61 3.67 -5.27
C LEU A 272 -9.40 4.57 -4.05
N GLU A 273 -10.32 5.52 -3.87
CA GLU A 273 -10.30 6.46 -2.75
C GLU A 273 -11.69 6.57 -2.12
N ASN A 274 -11.81 6.18 -0.86
CA ASN A 274 -13.07 6.24 -0.11
C ASN A 274 -14.24 5.54 -0.83
N GLY A 275 -14.01 4.34 -1.39
CA GLY A 275 -15.01 3.58 -2.15
C GLY A 275 -15.27 4.10 -3.57
N VAL A 276 -14.62 5.19 -3.99
CA VAL A 276 -14.77 5.75 -5.33
C VAL A 276 -13.62 5.32 -6.22
N VAL A 277 -13.94 4.65 -7.32
CA VAL A 277 -12.98 4.29 -8.37
C VAL A 277 -12.86 5.44 -9.37
N SER A 278 -11.63 5.86 -9.63
CA SER A 278 -11.26 6.71 -10.77
C SER A 278 -10.37 5.94 -11.74
N ASN A 279 -10.41 6.34 -13.01
CA ASN A 279 -9.48 5.84 -14.02
C ASN A 279 -8.56 6.95 -14.50
N SER A 280 -7.36 6.55 -14.88
CA SER A 280 -6.39 7.35 -15.61
C SER A 280 -5.83 6.52 -16.73
N VAL A 281 -5.94 7.05 -17.94
CA VAL A 281 -5.37 6.47 -19.14
C VAL A 281 -4.41 7.48 -19.73
N VAL A 282 -3.16 7.10 -19.92
CA VAL A 282 -2.16 8.01 -20.47
C VAL A 282 -1.65 7.45 -21.78
N GLN A 283 -1.72 8.27 -22.84
CA GLN A 283 -1.05 8.00 -24.10
C GLN A 283 0.26 8.77 -24.14
N TYR A 284 1.36 8.04 -24.18
CA TYR A 284 2.71 8.57 -24.27
C TYR A 284 3.20 8.59 -25.70
N PHE A 285 3.91 9.64 -26.06
CA PHE A 285 4.70 9.77 -27.28
C PHE A 285 6.15 9.89 -26.86
N LEU A 286 6.97 8.91 -27.25
CA LEU A 286 8.36 8.80 -26.86
C LEU A 286 9.27 9.15 -28.04
N GLN A 287 10.27 9.98 -27.77
CA GLN A 287 11.33 10.29 -28.71
C GLN A 287 12.66 9.96 -28.06
N GLN A 288 13.38 9.02 -28.66
CA GLN A 288 14.73 8.69 -28.22
C GLN A 288 15.65 9.87 -28.51
N LYS A 289 16.36 10.32 -27.49
CA LYS A 289 17.38 11.37 -27.60
C LYS A 289 18.75 10.75 -27.83
N ASP A 290 19.10 9.81 -26.97
CA ASP A 290 20.35 9.05 -27.00
C ASP A 290 20.09 7.61 -26.51
N HIS A 291 21.13 6.77 -26.52
CA HIS A 291 21.05 5.42 -25.96
C HIS A 291 20.54 5.48 -24.51
N LEU A 292 19.44 4.77 -24.22
CA LEU A 292 18.77 4.71 -22.91
C LEU A 292 18.21 6.05 -22.38
N ASN A 293 18.03 7.05 -23.24
CA ASN A 293 17.48 8.36 -22.86
C ASN A 293 16.39 8.80 -23.82
N TRP A 294 15.26 9.25 -23.29
CA TRP A 294 14.10 9.66 -24.08
C TRP A 294 13.51 10.96 -23.55
N SER A 295 12.98 11.78 -24.45
CA SER A 295 11.91 12.72 -24.12
C SER A 295 10.55 12.05 -24.30
N PHE A 296 9.59 12.45 -23.48
CA PHE A 296 8.22 11.97 -23.60
C PHE A 296 7.22 13.10 -23.45
N SER A 297 6.08 12.90 -24.08
CA SER A 297 4.86 13.69 -23.93
C SER A 297 3.71 12.73 -23.65
N GLY A 298 2.84 13.06 -22.72
CA GLY A 298 1.78 12.20 -22.23
C GLY A 298 0.46 12.94 -22.20
N LEU A 299 -0.54 12.45 -22.94
CA LEU A 299 -1.91 12.95 -22.88
C LEU A 299 -2.72 12.05 -21.95
N ASN A 300 -3.19 12.62 -20.84
CA ASN A 300 -4.00 11.93 -19.85
C ASN A 300 -5.48 12.06 -20.22
N TYR A 301 -6.21 10.96 -20.11
CA TYR A 301 -7.63 10.84 -20.39
C TYR A 301 -8.36 10.27 -19.19
N ARG A 302 -9.62 10.67 -19.07
CA ARG A 302 -10.54 10.15 -18.06
C ARG A 302 -11.88 9.81 -18.66
N MET A 303 -12.50 8.77 -18.12
CA MET A 303 -13.83 8.37 -18.55
C MET A 303 -14.88 9.32 -17.98
N ASN A 304 -15.75 9.81 -18.85
CA ASN A 304 -17.04 10.35 -18.49
C ASN A 304 -17.93 9.17 -18.05
N THR A 305 -18.46 9.23 -16.83
CA THR A 305 -19.24 8.12 -16.24
C THR A 305 -20.62 7.93 -16.86
N ASP A 306 -21.15 8.96 -17.52
CA ASP A 306 -22.48 8.95 -18.11
C ASP A 306 -22.45 8.42 -19.55
N THR A 307 -21.38 8.73 -20.30
CA THR A 307 -21.25 8.36 -21.72
C THR A 307 -20.28 7.22 -21.98
N ASN A 308 -19.49 6.81 -20.97
CA ASN A 308 -18.36 5.87 -21.10
C ASN A 308 -17.31 6.30 -22.14
N GLN A 309 -17.23 7.59 -22.47
CA GLN A 309 -16.24 8.14 -23.39
C GLN A 309 -15.04 8.70 -22.64
N PHE A 310 -13.85 8.63 -23.26
CA PHE A 310 -12.65 9.21 -22.70
C PHE A 310 -12.49 10.66 -23.13
N VAL A 311 -12.31 11.53 -22.15
CA VAL A 311 -12.09 12.96 -22.28
C VAL A 311 -10.63 13.25 -21.95
N PRO A 312 -9.87 13.91 -22.83
CA PRO A 312 -8.51 14.34 -22.50
C PRO A 312 -8.58 15.41 -21.40
N VAL A 313 -7.79 15.29 -20.34
CA VAL A 313 -7.86 16.21 -19.17
C VAL A 313 -6.58 17.00 -18.94
N SER A 314 -5.43 16.42 -19.24
CA SER A 314 -4.14 17.07 -19.03
C SER A 314 -3.07 16.54 -19.96
N PHE A 315 -2.06 17.37 -20.20
CA PHE A 315 -0.87 17.03 -20.96
C PHE A 315 0.36 17.22 -20.10
N LYS A 316 1.25 16.23 -20.07
CA LYS A 316 2.48 16.23 -19.26
C LYS A 316 3.67 15.75 -20.04
N GLY A 317 4.88 16.08 -19.60
CA GLY A 317 6.06 15.62 -20.31
C GLY A 317 7.36 15.92 -19.58
N GLY A 318 8.44 15.50 -20.21
CA GLY A 318 9.79 15.69 -19.73
C GLY A 318 10.73 14.66 -20.33
N ASN A 319 11.73 14.27 -19.55
CA ASN A 319 12.72 13.27 -19.96
C ASN A 319 12.71 12.08 -19.02
N PHE A 320 13.09 10.92 -19.53
CA PHE A 320 13.42 9.78 -18.68
C PHE A 320 14.63 9.02 -19.21
N SER A 321 15.31 8.33 -18.30
CA SER A 321 16.44 7.46 -18.63
C SER A 321 16.27 6.08 -18.02
N LEU A 322 16.80 5.07 -18.69
CA LEU A 322 16.82 3.68 -18.25
C LEU A 322 18.22 3.31 -17.75
N SER A 323 18.31 2.72 -16.57
CA SER A 323 19.59 2.35 -15.96
C SER A 323 19.51 1.03 -15.21
N ARG A 324 20.67 0.48 -14.86
CA ARG A 324 20.74 -0.69 -13.98
C ARG A 324 20.33 -0.28 -12.57
N THR A 325 19.61 -1.17 -11.90
CA THR A 325 19.25 -1.01 -10.50
C THR A 325 20.00 -2.01 -9.63
N SER A 326 20.37 -1.59 -8.42
CA SER A 326 20.81 -2.48 -7.35
C SER A 326 19.68 -2.84 -6.37
N VAL A 327 18.49 -2.29 -6.60
CA VAL A 327 17.29 -2.51 -5.79
C VAL A 327 16.61 -3.80 -6.27
N SER A 328 16.77 -4.87 -5.50
CA SER A 328 16.03 -6.12 -5.70
C SER A 328 14.54 -5.93 -5.37
N PRO A 329 13.59 -6.62 -6.04
CA PRO A 329 13.78 -7.58 -7.15
C PRO A 329 13.69 -6.94 -8.54
N PHE A 330 13.86 -5.63 -8.66
CA PHE A 330 13.59 -4.93 -9.91
C PHE A 330 14.62 -5.25 -11.01
N VAL A 331 14.13 -5.27 -12.25
CA VAL A 331 14.94 -5.54 -13.45
C VAL A 331 15.78 -4.32 -13.84
N ALA A 332 15.19 -3.14 -13.73
CA ALA A 332 15.82 -1.87 -14.11
C ALA A 332 15.21 -0.70 -13.32
N GLU A 333 15.94 0.41 -13.28
CA GLU A 333 15.47 1.69 -12.76
C GLU A 333 15.20 2.65 -13.92
N ILE A 334 14.13 3.41 -13.79
CA ILE A 334 13.73 4.48 -14.69
C ILE A 334 13.75 5.77 -13.88
N THR A 335 14.58 6.73 -14.29
CA THR A 335 14.60 8.05 -13.67
C THR A 335 13.83 9.02 -14.56
N VAL A 336 12.77 9.62 -14.01
CA VAL A 336 11.93 10.57 -14.73
C VAL A 336 12.20 11.97 -14.21
N ARG A 337 12.48 12.89 -15.13
CA ARG A 337 12.62 14.32 -14.89
C ARG A 337 11.46 15.05 -15.56
N PRO A 338 10.41 15.42 -14.80
CA PRO A 338 9.32 16.22 -15.32
C PRO A 338 9.79 17.60 -15.81
N GLU A 339 9.10 18.12 -16.82
CA GLU A 339 9.33 19.48 -17.34
C GLU A 339 8.05 20.32 -17.35
N PHE A 340 6.89 19.70 -17.58
CA PHE A 340 5.62 20.41 -17.62
C PHE A 340 4.41 19.51 -17.31
N LEU A 341 3.36 20.15 -16.83
CA LEU A 341 1.99 19.63 -16.73
C LEU A 341 1.02 20.78 -17.01
N TYR A 342 0.07 20.56 -17.91
CA TYR A 342 -0.98 21.50 -18.27
C TYR A 342 -2.34 20.84 -18.20
N TRP A 343 -3.30 21.48 -17.54
CA TRP A 343 -4.71 21.08 -17.58
C TRP A 343 -5.36 21.62 -18.84
N ILE A 344 -6.08 20.77 -19.56
CA ILE A 344 -6.75 21.13 -20.83
C ILE A 344 -8.08 21.83 -20.55
N GLN A 345 -8.80 21.37 -19.52
CA GLN A 345 -10.05 21.94 -19.06
C GLN A 345 -9.94 22.41 -17.62
N THR A 346 -10.72 23.43 -17.30
CA THR A 346 -10.95 23.88 -15.93
C THR A 346 -11.79 22.87 -15.15
N GLU A 347 -11.75 22.96 -13.81
CA GLU A 347 -12.57 22.09 -12.95
C GLU A 347 -14.07 22.21 -13.25
N ALA A 348 -14.54 23.44 -13.54
CA ALA A 348 -15.94 23.69 -13.86
C ALA A 348 -16.36 23.04 -15.20
N GLU A 349 -15.45 22.96 -16.16
CA GLU A 349 -15.70 22.31 -17.45
C GLU A 349 -15.69 20.79 -17.32
N LEU A 350 -14.75 20.22 -16.55
CA LEU A 350 -14.74 18.77 -16.28
C LEU A 350 -16.03 18.31 -15.58
N ALA A 351 -16.52 19.09 -14.62
CA ALA A 351 -17.79 18.82 -13.95
C ALA A 351 -18.99 18.83 -14.93
N LYS A 352 -19.03 19.78 -15.87
CA LYS A 352 -20.06 19.81 -16.94
C LYS A 352 -19.97 18.61 -17.88
N LEU A 353 -18.76 18.08 -18.07
CA LEU A 353 -18.50 16.91 -18.90
C LEU A 353 -18.71 15.58 -18.16
N GLY A 354 -19.23 15.57 -16.92
CA GLY A 354 -19.41 14.33 -16.16
C GLY A 354 -18.09 13.62 -15.83
N VAL A 355 -16.97 14.36 -15.85
CA VAL A 355 -15.63 13.83 -15.56
C VAL A 355 -15.27 14.19 -14.13
N LYS A 356 -14.91 13.17 -13.35
CA LYS A 356 -14.45 13.37 -11.97
C LYS A 356 -13.04 13.96 -11.93
N LYS A 357 -12.79 14.83 -10.95
CA LYS A 357 -11.47 15.41 -10.66
C LYS A 357 -10.48 14.35 -10.14
N PRO A 358 -9.15 14.59 -10.22
CA PRO A 358 -8.15 13.67 -9.69
C PRO A 358 -8.39 13.38 -8.21
N GLY A 359 -8.14 12.14 -7.81
CA GLY A 359 -8.05 11.79 -6.40
C GLY A 359 -6.80 12.38 -5.75
N LYS A 360 -6.66 12.23 -4.43
CA LYS A 360 -5.48 12.71 -3.69
C LYS A 360 -4.18 12.02 -4.12
N ILE A 361 -4.24 10.74 -4.52
CA ILE A 361 -3.09 9.99 -5.04
C ILE A 361 -2.61 10.63 -6.34
N GLU A 362 -3.53 10.89 -7.27
CA GLU A 362 -3.22 11.50 -8.56
C GLU A 362 -2.75 12.95 -8.40
N GLU A 363 -3.42 13.74 -7.56
CA GLU A 363 -3.04 15.11 -7.26
C GLU A 363 -1.63 15.18 -6.65
N TYR A 364 -1.26 14.22 -5.80
CA TYR A 364 0.11 14.11 -5.29
C TYR A 364 1.11 13.90 -6.43
N PHE A 365 0.79 13.05 -7.41
CA PHE A 365 1.66 12.82 -8.55
C PHE A 365 1.72 14.00 -9.52
N ASP A 366 0.60 14.68 -9.75
CA ASP A 366 0.55 15.89 -10.56
C ASP A 366 1.42 17.00 -9.93
N ASN A 367 1.44 17.10 -8.60
CA ASN A 367 2.32 18.02 -7.89
C ASN A 367 3.81 17.74 -8.12
N ILE A 368 4.23 16.47 -8.30
CA ILE A 368 5.62 16.13 -8.64
C ILE A 368 6.01 16.72 -10.00
N TYR A 369 5.07 16.73 -10.95
CA TYR A 369 5.29 17.38 -12.25
C TYR A 369 5.34 18.90 -12.11
N LEU A 370 4.40 19.49 -11.36
CA LEU A 370 4.35 20.94 -11.15
C LEU A 370 5.58 21.47 -10.41
N SER A 371 6.17 20.67 -9.52
CA SER A 371 7.39 21.02 -8.79
C SER A 371 8.68 20.63 -9.52
N ASN A 372 8.60 20.08 -10.73
CA ASN A 372 9.73 19.53 -11.50
C ASN A 372 10.61 18.57 -10.67
N GLN A 373 9.99 17.82 -9.76
CA GLN A 373 10.71 16.92 -8.88
C GLN A 373 11.05 15.63 -9.65
N THR A 374 12.34 15.30 -9.66
CA THR A 374 12.79 14.02 -10.23
C THR A 374 12.29 12.87 -9.37
N HIS A 375 11.74 11.85 -10.01
CA HIS A 375 11.23 10.65 -9.34
C HIS A 375 11.72 9.40 -10.06
N LYS A 376 11.57 8.27 -9.38
CA LYS A 376 12.04 6.97 -9.86
C LYS A 376 10.88 6.00 -10.04
N SER A 377 11.01 5.16 -11.04
CA SER A 377 10.15 4.00 -11.25
C SER A 377 11.02 2.79 -11.54
N TYR A 378 10.47 1.61 -11.36
CA TYR A 378 11.21 0.36 -11.51
C TYR A 378 10.44 -0.58 -12.43
N ILE A 379 11.16 -1.31 -13.27
CA ILE A 379 10.57 -2.41 -14.04
C ILE A 379 10.53 -3.62 -13.13
N VAL A 380 9.32 -4.11 -12.83
CA VAL A 380 9.09 -5.26 -11.94
C VAL A 380 8.96 -6.53 -12.75
N PHE A 381 8.13 -6.47 -13.79
CA PHE A 381 7.83 -7.59 -14.68
C PHE A 381 7.74 -7.07 -16.10
N ARG A 382 8.06 -7.91 -17.08
CA ARG A 382 7.91 -7.58 -18.49
C ARG A 382 7.74 -8.82 -19.33
N GLN A 383 7.10 -8.64 -20.47
CA GLN A 383 6.96 -9.66 -21.48
C GLN A 383 6.87 -8.99 -22.85
N LYS A 384 6.59 -9.76 -23.91
CA LYS A 384 6.33 -9.19 -25.22
C LYS A 384 5.21 -8.15 -25.13
N ASP A 385 5.50 -6.94 -25.62
CA ASP A 385 4.57 -5.82 -25.79
C ASP A 385 3.96 -5.21 -24.51
N MET A 386 4.50 -5.58 -23.34
CA MET A 386 3.94 -5.17 -22.05
C MET A 386 5.02 -5.14 -20.96
N ILE A 387 4.99 -4.09 -20.14
CA ILE A 387 5.89 -3.91 -19.00
C ILE A 387 5.08 -3.46 -17.79
N LEU A 388 5.30 -4.10 -16.64
CA LEU A 388 4.80 -3.66 -15.35
C LEU A 388 5.82 -2.73 -14.69
N TRP A 389 5.41 -1.48 -14.48
CA TRP A 389 6.22 -0.50 -13.78
C TRP A 389 5.70 -0.35 -12.35
N PHE A 390 6.60 0.02 -11.45
CA PHE A 390 6.29 0.36 -10.06
C PHE A 390 6.98 1.65 -9.66
N SER A 391 6.21 2.60 -9.13
CA SER A 391 6.72 3.82 -8.49
C SER A 391 6.17 3.89 -7.07
N GLU A 392 6.94 4.50 -6.16
CA GLU A 392 6.47 4.68 -4.78
C GLU A 392 5.28 5.64 -4.69
N GLU A 393 5.21 6.56 -5.64
CA GLU A 393 4.24 7.65 -5.70
C GLU A 393 2.96 7.24 -6.43
N LEU A 394 3.07 6.41 -7.48
CA LEU A 394 1.94 5.96 -8.29
C LEU A 394 1.47 4.54 -8.01
N GLY A 395 2.32 3.71 -7.39
CA GLY A 395 2.14 2.27 -7.35
C GLY A 395 2.45 1.62 -8.71
N PHE A 396 1.77 0.51 -8.97
CA PHE A 396 1.87 -0.22 -10.22
C PHE A 396 1.10 0.44 -11.35
N TYR A 397 1.63 0.31 -12.57
CA TYR A 397 0.88 0.57 -13.78
C TYR A 397 1.47 -0.23 -14.94
N TRP A 398 0.58 -0.66 -15.84
CA TRP A 398 0.97 -1.38 -17.04
C TRP A 398 1.30 -0.40 -18.16
N LEU A 399 2.49 -0.52 -18.75
CA LEU A 399 2.84 0.13 -20.00
C LEU A 399 2.70 -0.88 -21.14
N ASN A 400 1.82 -0.56 -22.09
CA ASN A 400 1.50 -1.41 -23.22
C ASN A 400 1.98 -0.77 -24.53
N LYS A 401 2.68 -1.56 -25.34
CA LYS A 401 2.95 -1.26 -26.75
C LYS A 401 3.01 -2.53 -27.57
N LYS A 402 2.12 -2.64 -28.56
CA LYS A 402 2.23 -3.61 -29.65
C LYS A 402 3.49 -3.42 -30.51
N ASN A 403 4.23 -4.49 -30.77
CA ASN A 403 5.50 -4.48 -31.49
C ASN A 403 6.53 -3.54 -30.84
N MET A 404 6.72 -3.67 -29.53
CA MET A 404 7.70 -2.86 -28.80
C MET A 404 9.12 -3.04 -29.33
N GLN A 405 9.45 -4.22 -29.84
CA GLN A 405 10.78 -4.53 -30.37
C GLN A 405 11.13 -3.74 -31.63
N ASP A 406 10.12 -3.38 -32.44
CA ASP A 406 10.29 -2.67 -33.71
C ASP A 406 10.04 -1.17 -33.58
N SER A 407 10.35 -0.60 -32.41
CA SER A 407 9.98 0.77 -32.04
C SER A 407 11.15 1.56 -31.47
N ASN A 408 10.95 2.88 -31.31
CA ASN A 408 11.93 3.81 -30.72
C ASN A 408 12.15 3.60 -29.20
N PHE A 409 11.59 2.54 -28.62
CA PHE A 409 11.72 2.18 -27.21
C PHE A 409 11.94 0.66 -27.04
N SER A 410 12.52 0.01 -28.06
CA SER A 410 12.91 -1.41 -28.02
C SER A 410 13.75 -1.77 -26.79
N GLU A 411 14.59 -0.84 -26.33
CA GLU A 411 15.45 -1.03 -25.16
C GLU A 411 14.66 -1.22 -23.87
N LEU A 412 13.45 -0.69 -23.73
CA LEU A 412 12.60 -0.98 -22.57
C LEU A 412 12.25 -2.48 -22.50
N GLY A 413 12.10 -3.13 -23.65
CA GLY A 413 11.85 -4.56 -23.77
C GLY A 413 13.10 -5.43 -23.65
N THR A 414 14.23 -5.01 -24.22
CA THR A 414 15.46 -5.83 -24.37
C THR A 414 16.53 -5.58 -23.32
N PHE A 415 16.51 -4.44 -22.62
CA PHE A 415 17.56 -4.09 -21.66
C PHE A 415 17.68 -5.16 -20.58
N LYS A 416 18.82 -5.84 -20.50
CA LYS A 416 19.02 -6.96 -19.56
C LYS A 416 17.96 -8.06 -19.71
N GLN A 417 17.56 -8.42 -20.94
CA GLN A 417 16.47 -9.38 -21.23
C GLN A 417 16.49 -10.71 -20.46
N CYS A 418 17.66 -11.15 -19.97
CA CYS A 418 17.83 -12.37 -19.18
C CYS A 418 17.81 -12.16 -17.66
N THR A 419 17.59 -10.93 -17.18
CA THR A 419 17.39 -10.65 -15.77
C THR A 419 15.93 -10.88 -15.41
N ASP A 420 15.70 -11.94 -14.64
CA ASP A 420 14.43 -12.24 -14.01
C ASP A 420 14.70 -12.61 -12.55
N ASN A 421 14.63 -11.61 -11.67
CA ASN A 421 14.87 -11.81 -10.24
C ASN A 421 13.68 -12.45 -9.53
N LEU A 422 12.51 -12.51 -10.18
CA LEU A 422 11.29 -13.11 -9.63
C LEU A 422 11.07 -14.54 -10.13
N GLY A 423 11.81 -15.00 -11.14
CA GLY A 423 11.70 -16.35 -11.70
C GLY A 423 10.35 -16.62 -12.38
N LEU A 424 9.68 -15.58 -12.88
CA LEU A 424 8.34 -15.66 -13.49
C LEU A 424 8.37 -15.90 -15.00
N ILE A 425 9.50 -15.65 -15.68
CA ILE A 425 9.62 -15.69 -17.12
C ILE A 425 10.54 -16.86 -17.51
N PRO A 426 10.02 -17.89 -18.19
CA PRO A 426 10.86 -18.86 -18.89
C PRO A 426 11.37 -18.20 -20.17
N ASN A 427 12.44 -17.42 -20.10
CA ASN A 427 13.03 -16.89 -21.33
C ASN A 427 13.81 -18.01 -22.02
N SER A 428 13.20 -18.67 -23.00
CA SER A 428 13.82 -19.73 -23.80
C SER A 428 15.05 -19.26 -24.59
N ALA A 429 15.19 -17.95 -24.80
CA ALA A 429 16.39 -17.33 -25.37
C ALA A 429 17.51 -17.07 -24.34
N CYS A 430 17.23 -17.29 -23.06
CA CYS A 430 18.16 -17.18 -21.94
C CYS A 430 18.36 -18.55 -21.28
N ASN A 431 18.62 -19.58 -22.09
CA ASN A 431 19.19 -20.82 -21.55
C ASN A 431 20.59 -20.51 -20.99
N PRO A 432 20.93 -21.00 -19.79
CA PRO A 432 22.31 -20.98 -19.33
C PRO A 432 23.12 -21.89 -20.26
N LEU A 433 24.20 -21.35 -20.84
CA LEU A 433 25.26 -22.17 -21.44
C LEU A 433 25.97 -22.97 -20.36
#